data_AF-A0A6I6ULR7-F1
#
_entry.id   AF-A0A6I6ULR7-F1
#
_cell.length_a   1.000
_cell.length_b   1.000
_cell.length_c   1.000
_cell.angle_alpha   90.00
_cell.angle_beta   90.00
_cell.angle_gamma   90.00
#
_symmetry.space_group_name_H-M   'P 1'
#
loop_
_entity.id
_entity.type
_entity.pdbx_description
1 polymer ?
#
loop_
_entity_poly.entity_id
_entity_poly.type
_entity_poly.pdbx_seq_one_letter_code
_entity_poly.pdbx_strand_id
1 'polypeptide(L)'
;MKKWWILWAISIPIFLLSYINSIFLTSKIAYMSQSECKPMFIFTPQDVDYCSDIYPIDLFLISLKTNEVTYLWLLSGFYLVGFIVFLIVRKIWRKGD
;
A
#
# COMPACT_ATOMS: atom_id res chain seq x y z
N MET A 1 -6.88 8.51 -25.72
CA MET A 1 -5.71 7.73 -25.20
C MET A 1 -4.66 8.62 -24.54
N LYS A 2 -4.20 9.73 -25.16
CA LYS A 2 -3.18 10.62 -24.55
C LYS A 2 -3.53 11.13 -23.13
N LYS A 3 -4.77 11.56 -22.88
CA LYS A 3 -5.23 12.02 -21.54
C LYS A 3 -5.10 10.94 -20.46
N TRP A 4 -5.39 9.69 -20.79
CA TRP A 4 -5.31 8.56 -19.85
C TRP A 4 -3.86 8.23 -19.48
N TRP A 5 -2.93 8.34 -20.44
CA TRP A 5 -1.50 8.18 -20.18
C TRP A 5 -0.92 9.30 -19.32
N ILE A 6 -1.42 10.54 -19.49
CA ILE A 6 -1.03 11.66 -18.62
C ILE A 6 -1.51 11.42 -17.19
N LEU A 7 -2.78 11.02 -17.01
CA LEU A 7 -3.31 10.67 -15.68
C LEU A 7 -2.51 9.52 -15.06
N TRP A 8 -2.23 8.47 -15.83
CA TRP A 8 -1.41 7.35 -15.37
C TRP A 8 -0.01 7.77 -14.94
N ALA A 9 0.66 8.63 -15.72
CA ALA A 9 1.98 9.15 -15.37
C ALA A 9 1.96 10.01 -14.10
N ILE A 10 0.91 10.81 -13.88
CA ILE A 10 0.73 11.61 -12.64
C ILE A 10 0.41 10.73 -11.44
N SER A 11 -0.27 9.59 -11.64
CA SER A 11 -0.55 8.64 -10.55
C SER A 11 0.71 7.98 -9.99
N ILE A 12 1.80 7.88 -10.76
CA ILE A 12 3.07 7.30 -10.31
C ILE A 12 3.69 8.09 -9.14
N PRO A 13 3.98 9.41 -9.26
CA PRO A 13 4.54 10.15 -8.13
C PRO A 13 3.59 10.20 -6.94
N ILE A 14 2.27 10.26 -7.17
CA ILE A 14 1.28 10.18 -6.07
C ILE A 14 1.41 8.85 -5.33
N PHE A 15 1.48 7.74 -6.07
CA PHE A 15 1.68 6.40 -5.51
C PHE A 15 2.98 6.30 -4.73
N LEU A 16 4.10 6.77 -5.30
CA LEU A 16 5.40 6.69 -4.65
C LEU A 16 5.47 7.52 -3.36
N LEU A 17 4.98 8.76 -3.39
CA LEU A 17 4.99 9.65 -2.22
C LEU A 17 4.08 9.12 -1.11
N SER A 18 2.88 8.66 -1.46
CA SER A 18 1.94 8.09 -0.48
C SER A 18 2.44 6.75 0.10
N TYR A 19 3.09 5.93 -0.72
CA TYR A 19 3.74 4.68 -0.29
C TYR A 19 4.87 4.94 0.70
N ILE A 20 5.81 5.83 0.36
CA ILE A 20 6.94 6.18 1.24
C ILE A 20 6.43 6.73 2.57
N ASN A 21 5.42 7.60 2.54
CA ASN A 21 4.81 8.13 3.76
C ASN A 21 4.19 7.01 4.62
N SER A 22 3.43 6.11 4.00
CA SER A 22 2.81 4.98 4.71
C SER A 22 3.85 4.07 5.35
N ILE A 23 4.90 3.68 4.59
CA ILE A 23 5.99 2.83 5.11
C ILE A 23 6.74 3.52 6.24
N PHE A 24 7.11 4.80 6.06
CA PHE A 24 7.84 5.55 7.08
C PHE A 24 7.05 5.71 8.38
N LEU A 25 5.71 5.78 8.31
CA LEU A 25 4.89 5.81 9.51
C LEU A 25 4.86 4.44 10.20
N THR A 26 4.65 3.37 9.42
CA THR A 26 4.59 2.01 9.95
C THR A 26 5.92 1.52 10.51
N SER A 27 7.06 1.96 9.96
CA SER A 27 8.38 1.60 10.47
C SER A 27 8.67 2.15 11.86
N LYS A 28 7.96 3.22 12.30
CA LYS A 28 8.06 3.71 13.67
C LYS A 28 7.60 2.68 14.70
N ILE A 29 6.69 1.78 14.33
CA ILE A 29 6.18 0.73 15.22
C ILE A 29 7.30 -0.23 15.64
N ALA A 30 8.27 -0.48 14.75
CA ALA A 30 9.42 -1.33 15.06
C ALA A 30 10.33 -0.76 16.18
N TYR A 31 10.26 0.55 16.42
CA TYR A 31 11.03 1.24 17.45
C TYR A 31 10.21 1.60 18.70
N MET A 32 8.93 1.24 18.74
CA MET A 32 8.07 1.48 19.91
C MET A 32 8.44 0.55 21.06
N SER A 33 8.04 0.93 22.28
CA SER A 33 8.12 0.03 23.42
C SER A 33 7.14 -1.15 23.26
N GLN A 34 7.46 -2.29 23.87
CA GLN A 34 6.57 -3.47 23.81
C GLN A 34 5.16 -3.15 24.33
N SER A 35 5.03 -2.30 25.36
CA SER A 35 3.75 -1.88 25.91
C SER A 35 2.88 -1.07 24.94
N GLU A 36 3.49 -0.40 23.97
CA GLU A 36 2.78 0.42 22.98
C GLU A 36 2.47 -0.38 21.70
N CYS A 37 3.38 -1.24 21.26
CA CYS A 37 3.20 -1.98 20.01
C CYS A 37 2.30 -3.21 20.15
N LYS A 38 2.42 -3.96 21.25
CA LYS A 38 1.68 -5.21 21.49
C LYS A 38 0.14 -5.04 21.40
N PRO A 39 -0.46 -3.97 21.97
CA PRO A 39 -1.89 -3.71 21.82
C PRO A 39 -2.35 -3.45 20.38
N MET A 40 -1.43 -3.12 19.47
CA MET A 40 -1.76 -2.87 18.06
C MET A 40 -1.79 -4.16 17.22
N PHE A 41 -1.21 -5.25 17.72
CA PHE A 41 -1.16 -6.52 17.01
C PHE A 41 -2.56 -7.15 16.91
N ILE A 42 -2.90 -7.62 15.71
CA ILE A 42 -4.17 -8.27 15.40
C ILE A 42 -3.94 -9.76 15.20
N PHE A 43 -2.95 -10.11 14.38
CA PHE A 43 -2.56 -11.49 14.07
C PHE A 43 -1.18 -11.85 14.63
N THR A 44 -0.32 -10.87 14.88
CA THR A 44 1.02 -11.10 15.43
C THR A 44 0.90 -11.65 16.85
N PRO A 45 1.62 -12.72 17.20
CA PRO A 45 1.68 -13.24 18.56
C PRO A 45 2.13 -12.19 19.58
N GLN A 46 1.57 -12.24 20.79
CA GLN A 46 1.84 -11.27 21.86
C GLN A 46 3.14 -11.57 22.65
N ASP A 47 3.72 -12.74 22.41
CA ASP A 47 4.95 -13.26 23.02
C ASP A 47 6.22 -12.88 22.25
N VAL A 48 6.13 -12.05 21.20
CA VAL A 48 7.31 -11.56 20.48
C VAL A 48 8.23 -10.71 21.38
N ASP A 49 9.54 -10.89 21.14
CA ASP A 49 10.62 -10.20 21.86
C ASP A 49 10.85 -8.77 21.34
N TYR A 50 10.57 -8.52 20.06
CA TYR A 50 10.76 -7.22 19.43
C TYR A 50 9.52 -6.78 18.64
N CYS A 51 9.21 -5.48 18.68
CA CYS A 51 8.14 -4.91 17.86
C CYS A 51 8.45 -4.96 16.36
N SER A 52 9.71 -5.17 15.97
CA SER A 52 10.12 -5.41 14.59
C SER A 52 9.62 -6.75 14.03
N ASP A 53 9.25 -7.69 14.90
CA ASP A 53 8.76 -9.02 14.50
C ASP A 53 7.26 -9.02 14.18
N ILE A 54 6.65 -7.82 14.14
CA ILE A 54 5.26 -7.63 13.73
C ILE A 54 5.03 -8.18 12.32
N TYR A 55 3.94 -8.91 12.14
CA TYR A 55 3.60 -9.45 10.83
C TYR A 55 3.28 -8.33 9.83
N PRO A 56 3.72 -8.47 8.55
CA PRO A 56 3.45 -7.48 7.52
C PRO A 56 1.95 -7.17 7.33
N ILE A 57 1.08 -8.15 7.59
CA ILE A 57 -0.37 -7.94 7.50
C ILE A 57 -0.91 -7.04 8.61
N ASP A 58 -0.36 -7.14 9.82
CA ASP A 58 -0.71 -6.24 10.92
C ASP A 58 -0.21 -4.83 10.62
N LEU A 59 1.04 -4.70 10.15
CA LEU A 59 1.59 -3.42 9.67
C LEU A 59 0.68 -2.76 8.64
N PHE A 60 0.20 -3.53 7.65
CA PHE A 60 -0.71 -3.04 6.63
C PHE A 60 -2.06 -2.57 7.19
N LEU A 61 -2.68 -3.37 8.06
CA LEU A 61 -3.97 -3.01 8.69
C LEU A 61 -3.85 -1.82 9.64
N ILE A 62 -2.77 -1.76 10.41
CA ILE A 62 -2.46 -0.61 11.28
C ILE A 62 -2.25 0.64 10.42
N SER A 63 -1.49 0.55 9.32
CA SER A 63 -1.31 1.66 8.37
C SER A 63 -2.65 2.19 7.86
N LEU A 64 -3.58 1.28 7.49
CA LEU A 64 -4.91 1.67 7.02
C LEU A 64 -5.78 2.31 8.09
N LYS A 65 -5.64 1.88 9.34
CA LYS A 65 -6.39 2.43 10.47
C LYS A 65 -5.86 3.79 10.92
N THR A 66 -4.56 4.01 10.81
CA THR A 66 -3.88 5.16 11.42
C THR A 66 -3.53 6.27 10.43
N ASN A 67 -3.42 5.95 9.13
CA ASN A 67 -2.95 6.89 8.13
C ASN A 67 -3.89 6.96 6.92
N GLU A 68 -4.58 8.08 6.77
CA GLU A 68 -5.46 8.36 5.64
C GLU A 68 -4.70 8.33 4.29
N VAL A 69 -3.39 8.63 4.30
CA VAL A 69 -2.54 8.61 3.10
C VAL A 69 -2.34 7.19 2.57
N THR A 70 -2.49 6.17 3.40
CA THR A 70 -2.42 4.77 2.97
C THR A 70 -3.54 4.41 1.99
N TYR A 71 -4.71 5.04 2.09
CA TYR A 71 -5.77 4.88 1.09
C TYR A 71 -5.39 5.47 -0.27
N LEU A 72 -4.67 6.60 -0.30
CA LEU A 72 -4.18 7.20 -1.55
C LEU A 72 -3.18 6.28 -2.25
N TRP A 73 -2.29 5.64 -1.48
CA TRP A 73 -1.38 4.63 -2.00
C TRP A 73 -2.12 3.43 -2.59
N LEU A 74 -3.11 2.88 -1.88
CA LEU A 74 -3.92 1.77 -2.38
C LEU A 74 -4.67 2.13 -3.66
N LEU A 75 -5.40 3.25 -3.66
CA LEU A 75 -6.20 3.68 -4.80
C LEU A 75 -5.34 3.95 -6.03
N SER A 76 -4.23 4.65 -5.85
CA SER A 76 -3.30 4.92 -6.95
C SER A 76 -2.62 3.64 -7.44
N GLY A 77 -2.26 2.71 -6.55
CA GLY A 77 -1.71 1.40 -6.92
C GLY A 77 -2.69 0.57 -7.74
N PHE A 78 -3.95 0.47 -7.29
CA PHE A 78 -5.01 -0.21 -8.03
C PHE A 78 -5.25 0.42 -9.40
N TYR A 79 -5.26 1.75 -9.48
CA TYR A 79 -5.40 2.43 -10.76
C TYR A 79 -4.23 2.14 -11.71
N LEU A 80 -2.99 2.19 -11.21
CA LEU A 80 -1.79 1.93 -12.01
C LEU A 80 -1.81 0.51 -12.59
N VAL A 81 -2.06 -0.50 -11.76
CA VAL A 81 -2.13 -1.92 -12.15
C VAL A 81 -3.34 -2.16 -13.06
N GLY A 82 -4.52 -1.67 -12.65
CA GLY A 82 -5.77 -1.85 -13.38
C GLY A 82 -5.72 -1.24 -14.78
N PHE A 83 -5.06 -0.09 -14.95
CA PHE A 83 -4.86 0.52 -16.26
C PHE A 83 -4.01 -0.36 -17.19
N ILE A 84 -2.94 -0.97 -16.68
CA ILE A 84 -2.11 -1.90 -17.46
C ILE A 84 -2.91 -3.15 -17.84
N VAL A 85 -3.63 -3.75 -16.90
CA VAL A 85 -4.51 -4.91 -17.16
C VAL A 85 -5.55 -4.56 -18.23
N PHE A 86 -6.19 -3.41 -18.13
CA PHE A 86 -7.15 -2.92 -19.13
C PHE A 86 -6.53 -2.82 -20.53
N LEU A 87 -5.31 -2.28 -20.65
CA LEU A 87 -4.62 -2.18 -21.94
C LEU A 87 -4.30 -3.56 -22.52
N ILE A 88 -3.87 -4.52 -21.69
CA ILE A 88 -3.58 -5.89 -22.10
C ILE A 88 -4.87 -6.57 -22.60
N VAL A 89 -5.94 -6.55 -21.80
CA VAL A 89 -7.24 -7.16 -22.15
C VAL A 89 -7.78 -6.56 -23.44
N ARG A 90 -7.76 -5.23 -23.58
CA ARG A 90 -8.22 -4.56 -24.80
C ARG A 90 -7.38 -4.94 -26.03
N LYS A 91 -6.07 -5.11 -25.88
CA LYS A 91 -5.19 -5.52 -26.98
C LYS A 91 -5.45 -6.97 -27.39
N ILE A 92 -5.74 -7.86 -26.45
CA ILE A 92 -6.10 -9.26 -26.72
C ILE A 92 -7.44 -9.33 -27.46
N TRP A 93 -8.47 -8.63 -26.97
CA TRP A 93 -9.80 -8.60 -27.60
C TRP A 93 -9.76 -8.14 -29.05
N ARG A 94 -9.07 -7.01 -29.34
CA ARG A 94 -8.97 -6.47 -30.71
C ARG A 94 -8.12 -7.28 -31.68
N LYS A 95 -7.46 -8.34 -31.22
CA LYS A 95 -6.66 -9.27 -32.05
C LYS A 95 -7.46 -10.53 -32.43
N GLY A 96 -8.59 -10.77 -31.77
CA GLY A 96 -9.49 -11.88 -32.04
C GLY A 96 -10.66 -11.53 -32.98
N ASP A 97 -10.84 -10.24 -33.28
CA ASP A 97 -11.69 -9.72 -34.37
C ASP A 97 -10.84 -9.51 -35.64
#